data_AF-A0A258UVE0-F1
#
_entry.id   AF-A0A258UVE0-F1
#
_cell.length_a   1.000
_cell.length_b   1.000
_cell.length_c   1.000
_cell.angle_alpha   90.00
_cell.angle_beta   90.00
_cell.angle_gamma   90.00
#
_symmetry.space_group_name_H-M   'P 1'
#
loop_
_entity.id
_entity.type
_entity.pdbx_description
1 polymer ?
#
loop_
_entity_poly.entity_id
_entity_poly.type
_entity_poly.pdbx_seq_one_letter_code
_entity_poly.pdbx_strand_id
1 'polypeptide(L)'
;MKVAAAIIATLLALVAVLLVQIHGLPIIGGGWKPRALTAERTIADIRKAQAEAEALQAAINAEPMLKSQTIARISDATAKPYLDLVRRAGADRVQPTPQCARGPTDLPGTDRAALGDVEDAGPAGVVPDSVTVVRADWDQLTTAAGQAAMCARAGQALIASGVAVASPETEGN
;
A
#
# COMPACT_ATOMS: atom_id res chain seq x y z
N MET A 1 -56.46 50.21 50.41
CA MET A 1 -54.99 50.32 50.46
C MET A 1 -54.28 49.04 50.94
N LYS A 2 -54.73 48.36 52.02
CA LYS A 2 -54.06 47.16 52.56
C LYS A 2 -54.01 45.96 51.60
N VAL A 3 -55.05 45.76 50.79
CA VAL A 3 -55.14 44.66 49.82
C VAL A 3 -54.13 44.82 48.67
N ALA A 4 -53.93 46.04 48.17
CA ALA A 4 -52.95 46.31 47.12
C ALA A 4 -51.51 46.09 47.59
N ALA A 5 -51.19 46.49 48.83
CA ALA A 5 -49.88 46.25 49.42
C ALA A 5 -49.58 44.75 49.59
N ALA A 6 -50.58 43.95 49.98
CA ALA A 6 -50.44 42.51 50.09
C ALA A 6 -50.15 41.86 48.72
N ILE A 7 -50.90 42.24 47.68
CA ILE A 7 -50.71 41.72 46.32
C ILE A 7 -49.31 42.06 45.78
N ILE A 8 -48.85 43.29 45.98
CA ILE A 8 -47.51 43.72 45.54
C ILE A 8 -46.42 42.93 46.27
N ALA A 9 -46.56 42.73 47.58
CA ALA A 9 -45.60 41.94 48.36
C ALA A 9 -45.54 40.48 47.87
N THR A 10 -46.69 39.86 47.57
CA THR A 10 -46.76 38.50 47.02
C THR A 10 -46.10 38.40 45.64
N LEU A 11 -46.32 39.38 44.77
CA LEU A 11 -45.68 39.41 43.44
C LEU A 11 -44.16 39.57 43.53
N LEU A 12 -43.67 40.44 44.41
CA LEU A 12 -42.22 40.62 44.63
C LEU A 12 -41.57 39.35 45.19
N ALA A 13 -42.23 38.66 46.11
CA ALA A 13 -41.76 37.38 46.63
C ALA A 13 -41.69 36.31 45.53
N LEU A 14 -42.72 36.24 44.67
CA LEU A 14 -42.74 35.31 43.53
C LEU A 14 -41.59 35.60 42.54
N VAL A 15 -41.37 36.87 42.20
CA VAL A 15 -40.28 37.29 41.31
C VAL A 15 -38.91 36.96 41.92
N ALA A 16 -38.73 37.19 43.23
CA ALA A 16 -37.48 36.84 43.90
C ALA A 16 -37.21 35.32 43.87
N VAL A 17 -38.23 34.49 44.08
CA VAL A 17 -38.11 33.03 43.98
C VAL A 17 -37.75 32.60 42.56
N LEU A 18 -38.41 33.17 41.55
CA LEU A 18 -38.10 32.89 40.13
C LEU A 18 -36.68 33.30 39.76
N LEU A 19 -36.21 34.46 40.21
CA LEU A 19 -34.83 34.91 39.97
C LEU A 19 -33.80 33.98 40.63
N VAL A 20 -34.07 33.52 41.86
CA VAL A 20 -33.21 32.54 42.54
C VAL A 20 -33.24 31.19 41.83
N GLN A 21 -34.37 30.77 41.28
CA GLN A 21 -34.44 29.53 40.51
C GLN A 21 -33.70 29.62 39.17
N ILE A 22 -33.85 30.71 38.44
CA ILE A 22 -33.25 30.87 37.10
C ILE A 22 -31.74 31.13 37.20
N HIS A 23 -31.31 31.98 38.13
CA HIS A 23 -29.91 32.39 38.25
C HIS A 23 -29.15 31.69 39.37
N GLY A 24 -29.82 31.30 40.45
CA GLY A 24 -29.19 30.64 41.60
C GLY A 24 -28.95 29.15 41.39
N LEU A 25 -29.90 28.40 40.79
CA LEU A 25 -29.69 26.95 40.57
C LEU A 25 -28.49 26.62 39.69
N PRO A 26 -28.21 27.35 38.58
CA PRO A 26 -27.01 27.09 37.80
C PRO A 26 -25.72 27.31 38.61
N ILE A 27 -25.73 28.24 39.57
CA ILE A 27 -24.57 28.54 40.43
C ILE A 27 -24.43 27.49 41.55
N ILE A 28 -25.53 27.07 42.18
CA ILE A 28 -25.56 26.09 43.27
C ILE A 28 -25.33 24.66 42.75
N GLY A 29 -25.80 24.34 41.55
CA GLY A 29 -25.59 23.05 40.86
C GLY A 29 -24.20 22.85 40.26
N GLY A 30 -23.22 23.68 40.63
CA GLY A 30 -21.82 23.52 40.21
C GLY A 30 -21.39 24.37 39.01
N GLY A 31 -22.25 25.21 38.43
CA GLY A 31 -21.84 26.25 37.48
C GLY A 31 -21.29 25.77 36.12
N TRP A 32 -21.29 26.70 35.18
CA TRP A 32 -20.61 26.57 33.88
C TRP A 32 -19.08 26.73 34.01
N LYS A 33 -18.61 27.47 35.01
CA LYS A 33 -17.17 27.75 35.24
C LYS A 33 -16.34 26.50 35.53
N PRO A 34 -16.71 25.60 36.47
CA PRO A 34 -15.96 24.36 36.69
C PRO A 34 -16.01 23.43 35.48
N ARG A 35 -17.14 23.39 34.76
CA ARG A 35 -17.26 22.62 33.51
C ARG A 35 -16.33 23.15 32.41
N ALA A 36 -16.22 24.47 32.26
CA ALA A 36 -15.29 25.10 31.33
C ALA A 36 -13.83 24.80 31.69
N LEU A 37 -13.46 24.92 32.98
CA LEU A 37 -12.11 24.59 33.44
C LEU A 37 -11.75 23.11 33.22
N THR A 38 -12.70 22.20 33.46
CA THR A 38 -12.50 20.78 33.17
C THR A 38 -12.33 20.55 31.66
N ALA A 39 -13.16 21.19 30.82
CA ALA A 39 -13.05 21.07 29.37
C ALA A 39 -11.71 21.60 28.84
N GLU A 40 -11.23 22.75 29.35
CA GLU A 40 -9.91 23.29 28.98
C GLU A 40 -8.77 22.35 29.34
N ARG A 41 -8.81 21.74 30.54
CA ARG A 41 -7.84 20.72 30.95
C ARG A 41 -7.90 19.49 30.06
N THR A 42 -9.09 18.98 29.79
CA THR A 42 -9.26 17.83 28.89
C THR A 42 -8.72 18.12 27.49
N ILE A 43 -8.94 19.32 26.95
CA ILE A 43 -8.37 19.71 25.65
C ILE A 43 -6.84 19.74 25.71
N ALA A 44 -6.25 20.29 26.77
CA ALA A 44 -4.80 20.31 26.95
C ALA A 44 -4.22 18.89 27.05
N ASP A 45 -4.87 18.00 27.80
CA ASP A 45 -4.48 16.60 27.95
C ASP A 45 -4.58 15.84 26.63
N ILE A 46 -5.65 16.06 25.86
CA ILE A 46 -5.80 15.48 24.51
C ILE A 46 -4.66 15.94 23.59
N ARG A 47 -4.35 17.24 23.57
CA ARG A 47 -3.25 17.77 22.74
C ARG A 47 -1.91 17.17 23.12
N LYS A 48 -1.65 17.00 24.42
CA LYS A 48 -0.45 16.35 24.92
C LYS A 48 -0.38 14.89 24.46
N ALA A 49 -1.47 14.14 24.62
CA ALA A 49 -1.55 12.75 24.20
C ALA A 49 -1.39 12.59 22.68
N GLN A 50 -1.92 13.52 21.88
CA GLN A 50 -1.72 13.55 20.42
C GLN A 50 -0.24 13.74 20.07
N ALA A 51 0.44 14.70 20.69
CA ALA A 51 1.86 14.94 20.44
C ALA A 51 2.73 13.72 20.84
N GLU A 52 2.41 13.07 21.96
CA GLU A 52 3.07 11.83 22.38
C GLU A 52 2.82 10.68 21.39
N ALA A 53 1.58 10.53 20.90
CA ALA A 53 1.23 9.52 19.91
C ALA A 53 1.94 9.76 18.56
N GLU A 54 2.03 11.00 18.10
CA GLU A 54 2.77 11.37 16.89
C GLU A 54 4.26 11.05 17.02
N ALA A 55 4.87 11.38 18.16
CA ALA A 55 6.27 11.08 18.44
C ALA A 55 6.53 9.56 18.49
N LEU A 56 5.64 8.79 19.13
CA LEU A 56 5.71 7.33 19.17
C LEU A 56 5.55 6.73 17.78
N GLN A 57 4.59 7.22 16.99
CA GLN A 57 4.37 6.76 15.62
C GLN A 57 5.60 7.03 14.75
N ALA A 58 6.20 8.21 14.87
CA ALA A 58 7.43 8.56 14.17
C ALA A 58 8.60 7.64 14.58
N ALA A 59 8.74 7.35 15.88
CA ALA A 59 9.77 6.45 16.39
C ALA A 59 9.58 5.01 15.89
N ILE A 60 8.35 4.48 15.95
CA ILE A 60 8.01 3.13 15.45
C ILE A 60 8.28 3.03 13.94
N ASN A 61 7.97 4.08 13.19
CA ASN A 61 8.13 4.08 11.73
C ASN A 61 9.57 4.35 11.26
N ALA A 62 10.46 4.82 12.13
CA ALA A 62 11.83 5.18 11.76
C ALA A 62 12.63 3.96 11.28
N GLU A 63 12.55 2.84 11.98
CA GLU A 63 13.33 1.63 11.65
C GLU A 63 12.87 0.97 10.34
N PRO A 64 11.57 0.71 10.09
CA PRO A 64 11.10 0.18 8.81
C PRO A 64 11.42 1.10 7.63
N MET A 65 11.37 2.42 7.82
CA MET A 65 11.73 3.40 6.80
C MET A 65 13.20 3.30 6.41
N LEU A 66 14.11 3.24 7.39
CA LEU A 66 15.55 3.08 7.14
C LEU A 66 15.87 1.75 6.45
N LYS A 67 15.23 0.66 6.89
CA LYS A 67 15.37 -0.66 6.26
C LYS A 67 14.90 -0.61 4.80
N SER A 68 13.71 -0.07 4.54
CA SER A 68 13.15 0.05 3.19
C SER A 68 14.02 0.90 2.27
N GLN A 69 14.55 2.02 2.76
CA GLN A 69 15.46 2.87 2.01
C GLN A 69 16.77 2.14 1.66
N THR A 70 17.29 1.35 2.59
CA THR A 70 18.51 0.55 2.36
C THR A 70 18.27 -0.53 1.30
N ILE A 71 17.13 -1.22 1.37
CA ILE A 71 16.73 -2.25 0.40
C ILE A 71 16.60 -1.63 -1.00
N ALA A 72 15.89 -0.51 -1.12
CA ALA A 72 15.72 0.18 -2.40
C ALA A 72 17.08 0.56 -3.01
N ARG A 73 17.99 1.12 -2.22
CA ARG A 73 19.34 1.49 -2.67
C ARG A 73 20.15 0.29 -3.17
N ILE A 74 20.12 -0.83 -2.45
CA ILE A 74 20.82 -2.06 -2.84
C ILE A 74 20.20 -2.64 -4.12
N SER A 75 18.87 -2.65 -4.20
CA SER A 75 18.15 -3.13 -5.39
C SER A 75 18.52 -2.30 -6.62
N ASP A 76 18.43 -0.97 -6.55
CA ASP A 76 18.77 -0.08 -7.67
C ASP A 76 20.22 -0.25 -8.12
N ALA A 77 21.17 -0.36 -7.18
CA ALA A 77 22.58 -0.54 -7.50
C ALA A 77 22.89 -1.88 -8.19
N THR A 78 22.11 -2.92 -7.89
CA THR A 78 22.35 -4.29 -8.38
C THR A 78 21.47 -4.67 -9.57
N ALA A 79 20.36 -3.96 -9.81
CA ALA A 79 19.37 -4.29 -10.83
C ALA A 79 19.93 -4.22 -12.26
N LYS A 80 20.56 -3.11 -12.62
CA LYS A 80 21.08 -2.89 -13.99
C LYS A 80 22.07 -3.96 -14.45
N PRO A 81 23.18 -4.23 -13.73
CA PRO A 81 24.14 -5.26 -14.17
C PRO A 81 23.52 -6.66 -14.21
N TYR A 82 22.57 -6.96 -13.32
CA TYR A 82 21.87 -8.24 -13.31
C TYR A 82 20.97 -8.42 -14.54
N LEU A 83 20.15 -7.42 -14.87
CA LEU A 83 19.29 -7.45 -16.07
C LEU A 83 20.10 -7.51 -17.37
N ASP A 84 21.25 -6.84 -17.41
CA ASP A 84 22.16 -6.92 -18.55
C ASP A 84 22.76 -8.33 -18.72
N LEU A 85 23.09 -9.03 -17.63
CA LEU A 85 23.52 -10.44 -17.68
C LEU A 85 22.42 -11.37 -18.19
N VAL A 86 21.19 -11.19 -17.70
CA VAL A 86 20.02 -11.98 -18.17
C VAL A 86 19.79 -11.74 -19.66
N ARG A 87 19.86 -10.48 -20.12
CA ARG A 87 19.71 -10.15 -21.55
C ARG A 87 20.78 -10.82 -22.40
N ARG A 88 22.04 -10.81 -21.96
CA ARG A 88 23.14 -11.50 -22.67
C ARG A 88 22.94 -13.01 -22.72
N ALA A 89 22.63 -13.63 -21.57
CA ALA A 89 22.37 -15.07 -21.51
C ALA A 89 21.16 -15.52 -22.34
N GLY A 90 20.15 -14.65 -22.48
CA GLY A 90 18.99 -14.88 -23.34
C GLY A 90 19.28 -14.72 -24.82
N ALA A 91 20.22 -13.84 -25.20
CA ALA A 91 20.62 -13.62 -26.60
C ALA A 91 21.37 -14.83 -27.19
N ASP A 92 22.14 -15.55 -26.37
CA ASP A 92 22.92 -16.71 -26.81
C ASP A 92 22.07 -17.97 -27.08
N ARG A 93 20.83 -18.01 -26.56
CA ARG A 93 19.94 -19.19 -26.64
C ARG A 93 18.85 -19.11 -27.70
N VAL A 94 18.65 -17.96 -28.33
CA VAL A 94 17.61 -17.79 -29.36
C VAL A 94 18.25 -17.45 -30.69
N GLN A 95 18.14 -18.39 -31.62
CA GLN A 95 18.26 -18.04 -33.02
C GLN A 95 17.00 -17.26 -33.40
N PRO A 96 17.12 -16.01 -33.90
CA PRO A 96 15.96 -15.31 -34.44
C PRO A 96 15.35 -16.18 -35.53
N THR A 97 14.04 -16.41 -35.48
CA THR A 97 13.32 -17.08 -36.57
C THR A 97 13.65 -16.33 -37.86
N PRO A 98 14.11 -17.04 -38.92
CA PRO A 98 14.20 -16.42 -40.23
C PRO A 98 12.83 -15.83 -40.53
N GLN A 99 12.79 -14.59 -41.03
CA GLN A 99 11.56 -14.05 -41.58
C GLN A 99 11.20 -14.90 -42.79
N CYS A 100 10.46 -15.99 -42.58
CA CYS A 100 9.90 -16.77 -43.66
C CYS A 100 9.07 -15.80 -44.51
N ALA A 101 9.35 -15.80 -45.82
CA ALA A 101 8.58 -15.00 -46.76
C ALA A 101 7.09 -15.27 -46.50
N ARG A 102 6.31 -14.19 -46.33
CA ARG A 102 4.85 -14.30 -46.16
C ARG A 102 4.33 -15.30 -47.19
N GLY A 103 3.85 -16.44 -46.70
CA GLY A 103 3.20 -17.45 -47.54
C GLY A 103 2.03 -16.81 -48.29
N PRO A 104 1.62 -17.39 -49.42
CA PRO A 104 0.55 -16.84 -50.23
C PRO A 104 -0.71 -16.61 -49.39
N THR A 105 -1.27 -15.42 -49.58
CA THR A 105 -2.52 -14.86 -49.03
C THR A 105 -3.48 -15.87 -48.40
N ASP A 106 -3.85 -15.58 -47.15
CA ASP A 106 -4.98 -16.18 -46.42
C ASP A 106 -6.19 -16.35 -47.36
N LEU A 107 -6.78 -17.55 -47.38
CA LEU A 107 -8.00 -17.81 -48.13
C LEU A 107 -9.15 -16.98 -47.53
N PRO A 108 -10.06 -16.42 -48.35
CA PRO A 108 -11.18 -15.66 -47.85
C PRO A 108 -12.09 -16.55 -46.99
N GLY A 109 -12.22 -16.22 -45.71
CA GLY A 109 -13.09 -16.92 -44.75
C GLY A 109 -12.38 -17.78 -43.70
N THR A 110 -11.04 -17.84 -43.71
CA THR A 110 -10.27 -18.48 -42.64
C THR A 110 -9.64 -17.43 -41.73
N ASP A 111 -9.59 -17.70 -40.42
CA ASP A 111 -8.83 -16.89 -39.47
C ASP A 111 -7.36 -16.86 -39.89
N ARG A 112 -6.73 -15.70 -39.73
CA ARG A 112 -5.33 -15.49 -40.08
C ARG A 112 -4.49 -16.49 -39.28
N ALA A 113 -3.65 -17.28 -39.95
CA ALA A 113 -2.70 -18.14 -39.25
C ALA A 113 -1.82 -17.26 -38.33
N ALA A 114 -1.67 -17.65 -37.06
CA ALA A 114 -0.77 -16.94 -36.17
C ALA A 114 0.65 -17.07 -36.75
N LEU A 115 1.45 -16.01 -36.63
CA LEU A 115 2.83 -15.95 -37.15
C LEU A 115 3.77 -17.05 -36.58
N GLY A 116 3.29 -17.89 -35.66
CA GLY A 116 3.99 -19.04 -35.09
C GLY A 116 3.50 -20.43 -35.55
N ASP A 117 2.44 -20.54 -36.35
CA ASP A 117 1.84 -21.85 -36.71
C ASP A 117 2.50 -22.52 -37.92
N VAL A 118 3.59 -21.96 -38.45
CA VAL A 118 4.43 -22.68 -39.41
C VAL A 118 5.36 -23.57 -38.60
N GLU A 119 4.87 -24.74 -38.21
CA GLU A 119 5.73 -25.88 -37.87
C GLU A 119 6.55 -26.20 -39.13
N ASP A 120 7.71 -25.55 -39.26
CA ASP A 120 8.79 -26.12 -40.04
C ASP A 120 9.28 -27.31 -39.20
N ALA A 121 8.56 -28.43 -39.34
CA ALA A 121 9.00 -29.72 -38.86
C ALA A 121 10.30 -30.01 -39.58
N GLY A 122 11.42 -29.62 -38.94
CA GLY A 122 12.76 -29.92 -39.41
C GLY A 122 12.88 -31.41 -39.78
N PRO A 123 13.92 -31.78 -40.55
CA PRO A 123 14.04 -33.11 -41.13
C PRO A 123 13.76 -34.19 -40.09
N ALA A 124 12.86 -35.11 -40.45
CA ALA A 124 12.40 -36.20 -39.59
C ALA A 124 13.58 -36.92 -38.92
N GLY A 125 13.73 -36.74 -37.60
CA GLY A 125 14.79 -37.36 -36.81
C GLY A 125 15.58 -36.43 -35.90
N VAL A 126 15.43 -35.11 -36.01
CA VAL A 126 15.97 -34.16 -35.02
C VAL A 126 14.81 -33.69 -34.15
N VAL A 127 14.74 -34.16 -32.90
CA VAL A 127 13.89 -33.52 -31.90
C VAL A 127 14.39 -32.07 -31.79
N PRO A 128 13.60 -31.05 -32.15
CA PRO A 128 14.06 -29.70 -31.95
C PRO A 128 13.94 -29.44 -30.45
N ASP A 129 15.05 -29.52 -29.72
CA ASP A 129 15.17 -29.01 -28.34
C ASP A 129 15.01 -27.47 -28.27
N SER A 130 14.47 -26.85 -29.32
CA SER A 130 14.31 -25.42 -29.51
C SER A 130 12.88 -25.12 -29.94
N VAL A 131 12.13 -24.48 -29.05
CA VAL A 131 10.83 -23.91 -29.37
C VAL A 131 11.06 -22.56 -30.07
N THR A 132 10.46 -22.38 -31.24
CA THR A 132 10.45 -21.09 -31.94
C THR A 132 9.45 -20.16 -31.27
N VAL A 133 9.94 -19.06 -30.70
CA VAL A 133 9.11 -18.05 -30.03
C VAL A 133 9.25 -16.72 -30.77
N VAL A 134 8.17 -15.94 -30.86
CA VAL A 134 8.24 -14.56 -31.35
C VAL A 134 9.22 -13.77 -30.49
N ARG A 135 10.16 -13.05 -31.12
CA ARG A 135 11.24 -12.33 -30.42
C ARG A 135 10.73 -11.39 -29.32
N ALA A 136 9.60 -10.71 -29.55
CA ALA A 136 8.99 -9.83 -28.57
C ALA A 136 8.51 -10.59 -27.31
N ASP A 137 7.92 -11.77 -27.48
CA ASP A 137 7.45 -12.60 -26.37
C ASP A 137 8.63 -13.21 -25.61
N TRP A 138 9.70 -13.58 -26.31
CA TRP A 138 10.94 -14.02 -25.68
C TRP A 138 11.60 -12.92 -24.84
N ASP A 139 11.66 -11.69 -25.36
CA ASP A 139 12.20 -10.54 -24.63
C ASP A 139 11.38 -10.24 -23.36
N GLN A 140 10.05 -10.39 -23.43
CA GLN A 140 9.18 -10.27 -22.26
C GLN A 140 9.42 -11.39 -21.24
N LEU A 141 9.46 -12.65 -21.67
CA LEU A 141 9.70 -13.80 -20.81
C LEU A 141 11.06 -13.73 -20.12
N THR A 142 12.12 -13.37 -20.85
CA THR A 142 13.46 -13.22 -20.28
C THR A 142 13.55 -12.05 -19.31
N THR A 143 12.87 -10.93 -19.61
CA THR A 143 12.78 -9.80 -18.67
C THR A 143 12.05 -10.19 -17.39
N ALA A 144 10.91 -10.87 -17.50
CA ALA A 144 10.12 -11.33 -16.35
C ALA A 144 10.89 -12.36 -15.51
N ALA A 145 11.56 -13.33 -16.15
CA ALA A 145 12.40 -14.31 -15.48
C ALA A 145 13.58 -13.64 -14.75
N GLY A 146 14.20 -12.63 -15.37
CA GLY A 146 15.24 -11.82 -14.74
C GLY A 146 14.72 -11.07 -13.52
N GLN A 147 13.56 -10.43 -13.61
CA GLN A 147 12.96 -9.76 -12.45
C GLN A 147 12.66 -10.75 -11.32
N ALA A 148 12.07 -11.91 -11.63
CA ALA A 148 11.76 -12.95 -10.64
C ALA A 148 13.01 -13.48 -9.93
N ALA A 149 14.07 -13.77 -10.68
CA ALA A 149 15.32 -14.26 -10.11
C ALA A 149 16.06 -13.18 -9.28
N MET A 150 15.95 -11.90 -9.66
CA MET A 150 16.45 -10.80 -8.83
C MET A 150 15.66 -10.70 -7.52
N CYS A 151 14.32 -10.79 -7.57
CA CYS A 151 13.47 -10.79 -6.38
C CYS A 151 13.81 -11.96 -5.45
N ALA A 152 14.01 -13.16 -5.99
CA ALA A 152 14.41 -14.34 -5.21
C ALA A 152 15.77 -14.12 -4.51
N ARG A 153 16.76 -13.59 -5.23
CA ARG A 153 18.09 -13.30 -4.66
C ARG A 153 18.04 -12.20 -3.61
N ALA A 154 17.26 -11.15 -3.84
CA ALA A 154 17.05 -10.09 -2.86
C ALA A 154 16.38 -10.64 -1.59
N GLY A 155 15.35 -11.48 -1.73
CA GLY A 155 14.71 -12.16 -0.60
C GLY A 155 15.70 -13.02 0.20
N GLN A 156 16.54 -13.81 -0.47
CA GLN A 156 17.59 -14.60 0.19
C GLN A 156 18.62 -13.72 0.92
N ALA A 157 19.05 -12.60 0.33
CA ALA A 157 19.97 -11.67 0.98
C ALA A 157 19.35 -11.03 2.24
N LEU A 158 18.05 -10.71 2.20
CA LEU A 158 17.33 -10.19 3.36
C LEU A 158 17.21 -11.23 4.47
N ILE A 159 16.93 -12.49 4.13
CA ILE A 159 16.93 -13.60 5.10
C ILE A 159 18.31 -13.79 5.71
N ALA A 160 19.38 -13.83 4.89
CA ALA A 160 20.75 -14.01 5.37
C ALA A 160 21.22 -12.87 6.28
N SER A 161 20.75 -11.64 6.04
CA SER A 161 21.04 -10.47 6.89
C SER A 161 20.20 -10.41 8.18
N GLY A 162 19.29 -11.36 8.40
CA GLY A 162 18.37 -11.37 9.54
C GLY A 162 17.26 -10.32 9.48
N VAL A 163 17.08 -9.66 8.34
CA VAL A 163 16.05 -8.62 8.12
C VAL A 163 14.69 -9.25 7.82
N ALA A 164 14.67 -10.46 7.23
CA ALA A 164 13.47 -11.21 6.90
C ALA A 164 13.57 -12.66 7.38
N VAL A 165 12.43 -13.36 7.46
CA VAL A 165 12.35 -14.79 7.75
C VAL A 165 11.75 -15.49 6.54
N ALA A 166 12.19 -16.72 6.26
CA ALA A 166 11.57 -17.53 5.21
C ALA A 166 10.09 -17.77 5.54
N SER A 167 9.22 -17.66 4.54
CA SER A 167 7.83 -18.06 4.71
C SER A 167 7.80 -19.56 5.03
N PRO A 168 7.00 -20.01 6.01
CA PRO A 168 6.77 -21.45 6.17
C PRO A 168 6.22 -21.97 4.84
N GLU A 169 6.81 -23.05 4.35
CA GLU A 169 6.24 -23.76 3.21
C GLU A 169 4.83 -24.16 3.63
N THR A 170 3.82 -23.61 2.97
CA THR A 170 2.47 -24.15 3.07
C THR A 170 2.55 -25.55 2.50
N GLU A 171 2.66 -26.54 3.38
CA GLU A 171 2.40 -27.94 3.05
C GLU A 171 1.03 -27.96 2.36
N GLY A 172 1.06 -28.21 1.05
CA GLY A 172 -0.13 -28.24 0.22
C GLY A 172 -1.07 -29.33 0.73
N ASN A 173 -2.31 -28.93 1.03
CA ASN A 173 -3.45 -29.84 1.04
C ASN A 173 -3.93 -30.07 -0.39
#